data_AF-A0A8H5Z7C0-F1
#
_entry.id   AF-A0A8H5Z7C0-F1
#
_cell.length_a   1.000
_cell.length_b   1.000
_cell.length_c   1.000
_cell.angle_alpha   90.00
_cell.angle_beta   90.00
_cell.angle_gamma   90.00
#
_symmetry.space_group_name_H-M   'P 1'
#
loop_
_entity.id
_entity.type
_entity.pdbx_description
1 polymer ?
#
loop_
_entity_poly.entity_id
_entity_poly.type
_entity_poly.pdbx_seq_one_letter_code
_entity_poly.pdbx_strand_id
1 'polypeptide(L)'
;MNRFLLTLLLIQKVFASSCDAEPLVLPLQDVQVLPDVPNSFMKGIPAKLGTPPQNLILLPWADLNNTWIYAEPFCKDSGISNDESCKTRRGGIFDEEKSTSFQGARDIVKAGGSPNETVFKGGQYGVRNLVKSANGAVDTFNLEGSADLDDFPFGIPTSKWDDSYSTLSPLGLGRNSTYLNALRKAGKIGTRVWSIFWGRMWIKEPLDGSLILGGYDEKKVAGANYTAPLVYGDFDGSDGCWTGMKVTLTDIQINYLGGTNVSIFPKGTTLQCCIDPANHLLLEAPTPYVRNFESISGLKTNYSSSGLHWNALQTGLDKQFLADLTFHLDSGLKIRVPNNQYMIPTVDIASNGSRTTDTSKRDILITDIEDEPPILGRYFLTAAYLMVNHDAGTFTLWQANATRERSLVRVFDEETGKKCENTTGVTQPSASYAGPASESSGPDRGSGSNSGSPSGAVIGGAVVGAVAGAVLIGLGITYFLIRRKRKADTYYFYPAHEELQRADIYEMDGNPRGDDESYMKAGIR
;
A
#
# COMPACT_ATOMS: atom_id res chain seq x y z
N MET A 1 -62.10 -13.90 -31.99
CA MET A 1 -62.44 -12.90 -30.96
C MET A 1 -61.58 -13.15 -29.74
N ASN A 2 -60.84 -12.10 -29.32
CA ASN A 2 -60.16 -11.86 -28.04
C ASN A 2 -59.11 -12.89 -27.56
N ARG A 3 -57.81 -12.64 -27.78
CA ARG A 3 -56.91 -11.78 -26.97
C ARG A 3 -56.73 -12.27 -25.53
N PHE A 4 -55.67 -13.03 -25.29
CA PHE A 4 -54.95 -12.99 -24.01
C PHE A 4 -53.52 -12.53 -24.30
N LEU A 5 -53.23 -11.32 -23.86
CA LEU A 5 -51.97 -10.61 -24.00
C LEU A 5 -50.90 -11.27 -23.11
N LEU A 6 -49.75 -11.60 -23.70
CA LEU A 6 -48.49 -11.78 -22.98
C LEU A 6 -48.09 -10.44 -22.35
N THR A 7 -47.95 -10.40 -21.02
CA THR A 7 -47.21 -9.34 -20.34
C THR A 7 -45.77 -9.81 -20.15
N LEU A 8 -44.91 -9.50 -21.14
CA LEU A 8 -43.46 -9.61 -20.98
C LEU A 8 -43.00 -8.42 -20.13
N LEU A 9 -42.78 -8.64 -18.83
CA LEU A 9 -42.07 -7.69 -17.98
C LEU A 9 -40.60 -7.65 -18.43
N LEU A 10 -40.29 -6.72 -19.33
CA LEU A 10 -38.91 -6.27 -19.56
C LEU A 10 -38.43 -5.60 -18.28
N ILE A 11 -37.80 -6.39 -17.40
CA ILE A 11 -36.87 -5.84 -16.41
C ILE A 11 -35.71 -5.28 -17.23
N GLN A 12 -35.80 -4.01 -17.59
CA GLN A 12 -34.60 -3.24 -17.91
C GLN A 12 -33.79 -3.21 -16.62
N LYS A 13 -32.83 -4.13 -16.49
CA LYS A 13 -31.69 -3.89 -15.61
C LYS A 13 -31.02 -2.66 -16.18
N VAL A 14 -31.33 -1.50 -15.60
CA VAL A 14 -30.50 -0.32 -15.74
C VAL A 14 -29.17 -0.73 -15.11
N PHE A 15 -28.25 -1.25 -15.94
CA PHE A 15 -26.85 -1.22 -15.56
C PHE A 15 -26.55 0.26 -15.35
N ALA A 16 -26.27 0.65 -14.10
CA ALA A 16 -25.73 1.97 -13.83
C ALA A 16 -24.58 2.16 -14.82
N SER A 17 -24.69 3.19 -15.66
CA SER A 17 -23.64 3.50 -16.62
C SER A 17 -22.36 3.75 -15.83
N SER A 18 -21.20 3.30 -16.31
CA SER A 18 -19.91 3.64 -15.68
C SER A 18 -19.69 5.15 -15.60
N CYS A 19 -20.45 5.94 -16.37
CA CYS A 19 -20.49 7.39 -16.29
C CYS A 19 -21.11 7.95 -14.99
N ASP A 20 -22.03 7.21 -14.35
CA ASP A 20 -22.80 7.70 -13.20
C ASP A 20 -22.21 7.25 -11.85
N ALA A 21 -21.13 6.47 -11.87
CA ALA A 21 -20.48 5.99 -10.66
C ALA A 21 -19.74 7.14 -9.95
N GLU A 22 -20.26 7.55 -8.79
CA GLU A 22 -19.59 8.51 -7.91
C GLU A 22 -18.38 7.89 -7.21
N PRO A 23 -17.34 8.68 -6.87
CA PRO A 23 -16.23 8.18 -6.08
C PRO A 23 -16.72 7.75 -4.69
N LEU A 24 -16.30 6.57 -4.25
CA LEU A 24 -16.60 6.06 -2.91
C LEU A 24 -15.61 6.67 -1.92
N VAL A 25 -16.08 7.06 -0.74
CA VAL A 25 -15.25 7.69 0.30
C VAL A 25 -15.24 6.80 1.53
N LEU A 26 -14.10 6.17 1.78
CA LEU A 26 -13.87 5.30 2.91
C LEU A 26 -13.14 6.10 4.00
N PRO A 27 -13.69 6.22 5.22
CA PRO A 27 -13.06 6.99 6.27
C PRO A 27 -11.80 6.28 6.78
N LEU A 28 -10.74 7.05 7.02
CA LEU A 28 -9.52 6.56 7.65
C LEU A 28 -9.37 7.26 9.01
N GLN A 29 -9.80 6.58 10.07
CA GLN A 29 -10.05 7.18 11.38
C GLN A 29 -9.60 6.28 12.52
N ASP A 30 -9.47 6.82 13.73
CA ASP A 30 -9.25 6.03 14.95
C ASP A 30 -10.55 5.26 15.27
N VAL A 31 -10.46 3.94 15.38
CA VAL A 31 -11.60 3.04 15.63
C VAL A 31 -11.27 2.14 16.82
N GLN A 32 -12.23 1.99 17.74
CA GLN A 32 -12.08 1.05 18.85
C GLN A 32 -12.19 -0.39 18.31
N VAL A 33 -11.12 -1.16 18.48
CA VAL A 33 -10.99 -2.52 17.93
C VAL A 33 -11.79 -3.52 18.77
N LEU A 34 -11.60 -3.46 20.09
CA LEU A 34 -12.20 -4.40 21.04
C LEU A 34 -13.30 -3.66 21.83
N PRO A 35 -14.58 -4.00 21.64
CA PRO A 35 -15.70 -3.31 22.30
C PRO A 35 -15.57 -3.28 23.84
N ASP A 36 -15.07 -4.37 24.41
CA ASP A 36 -14.98 -4.58 25.86
C ASP A 36 -13.67 -4.06 26.48
N VAL A 37 -12.71 -3.61 25.66
CA VAL A 37 -11.43 -3.05 26.12
C VAL A 37 -11.43 -1.55 25.85
N PRO A 38 -11.55 -0.70 26.88
CA PRO A 38 -11.43 0.74 26.74
C PRO A 38 -10.10 1.13 26.11
N ASN A 39 -10.14 2.14 25.24
CA ASN A 39 -8.97 2.69 24.55
C ASN A 39 -8.23 1.72 23.60
N SER A 40 -8.84 0.63 23.16
CA SER A 40 -8.29 -0.28 22.13
C SER A 40 -8.31 0.32 20.72
N PHE A 41 -7.80 1.53 20.54
CA PHE A 41 -7.90 2.28 19.28
C PHE A 41 -6.79 1.95 18.29
N MET A 42 -7.16 1.71 17.03
CA MET A 42 -6.26 1.70 15.89
C MET A 42 -6.79 2.58 14.77
N LYS A 43 -5.90 3.18 13.98
CA LYS A 43 -6.28 4.01 12.83
C LYS A 43 -6.28 3.20 11.54
N GLY A 44 -7.44 3.10 10.90
CA GLY A 44 -7.63 2.38 9.64
C GLY A 44 -9.02 2.57 9.06
N ILE A 45 -9.42 1.68 8.15
CA ILE A 45 -10.73 1.70 7.51
C ILE A 45 -11.66 0.70 8.22
N PRO A 46 -12.78 1.14 8.82
CA PRO A 46 -13.77 0.24 9.39
C PRO A 46 -14.35 -0.71 8.34
N ALA A 47 -14.45 -1.98 8.70
CA ALA A 47 -14.97 -3.05 7.87
C ALA A 47 -15.92 -3.95 8.64
N LYS A 48 -16.80 -4.61 7.88
CA LYS A 48 -17.72 -5.63 8.33
C LYS A 48 -17.56 -6.86 7.46
N LEU A 49 -17.36 -8.02 8.09
CA LEU A 49 -17.18 -9.30 7.43
C LEU A 49 -18.12 -10.34 8.03
N GLY A 50 -18.82 -11.10 7.18
CA GLY A 50 -19.63 -12.24 7.58
C GLY A 50 -21.07 -11.96 8.01
N THR A 51 -21.79 -13.03 8.34
CA THR A 51 -23.20 -13.00 8.75
C THR A 51 -23.45 -13.79 10.05
N PRO A 52 -23.75 -13.16 11.18
CA PRO A 52 -23.86 -11.71 11.38
C PRO A 52 -22.52 -10.97 11.18
N PRO A 53 -22.57 -9.67 10.85
CA PRO A 53 -21.36 -8.87 10.62
C PRO A 53 -20.42 -8.81 11.83
N GLN A 54 -19.16 -9.12 11.60
CA GLN A 54 -18.05 -8.93 12.54
C GLN A 54 -17.26 -7.68 12.18
N ASN A 55 -16.93 -6.86 13.17
CA ASN A 55 -16.21 -5.60 12.93
C ASN A 55 -14.71 -5.85 12.86
N LEU A 56 -14.09 -5.33 11.79
CA LEU A 56 -12.65 -5.35 11.57
C LEU A 56 -12.18 -3.94 11.18
N ILE A 57 -10.88 -3.72 11.21
CA ILE A 57 -10.23 -2.49 10.74
C ILE A 57 -9.11 -2.89 9.80
N LEU A 58 -9.14 -2.36 8.58
CA LEU A 58 -8.19 -2.69 7.52
C LEU A 58 -7.25 -1.54 7.23
N LEU A 59 -6.05 -1.88 6.76
CA LEU A 59 -5.02 -0.93 6.30
C LEU A 59 -4.88 -1.00 4.77
N PRO A 60 -4.94 0.13 4.04
CA PRO A 60 -4.64 0.18 2.61
C PRO A 60 -3.22 -0.33 2.30
N TRP A 61 -3.09 -1.37 1.47
CA TRP A 61 -1.81 -1.91 1.03
C TRP A 61 -1.68 -1.81 -0.49
N ALA A 62 -0.74 -0.98 -0.95
CA ALA A 62 -0.64 -0.57 -2.35
C ALA A 62 -0.03 -1.64 -3.28
N ASP A 63 0.63 -2.65 -2.72
CA ASP A 63 1.31 -3.71 -3.45
C ASP A 63 0.58 -5.06 -3.43
N LEU A 64 -0.32 -5.27 -2.46
CA LEU A 64 -1.11 -6.49 -2.40
C LEU A 64 -2.31 -6.48 -3.36
N ASN A 65 -2.47 -7.55 -4.11
CA ASN A 65 -3.61 -7.80 -4.99
C ASN A 65 -4.79 -8.44 -4.23
N ASN A 66 -4.53 -9.30 -3.25
CA ASN A 66 -5.58 -9.86 -2.41
C ASN A 66 -5.72 -9.08 -1.10
N THR A 67 -6.95 -9.09 -0.55
CA THR A 67 -7.21 -8.72 0.83
C THR A 67 -6.90 -9.92 1.72
N TRP A 68 -6.16 -9.70 2.80
CA TRP A 68 -5.83 -10.74 3.78
C TRP A 68 -6.46 -10.39 5.12
N ILE A 69 -7.18 -11.33 5.70
CA ILE A 69 -7.89 -11.16 6.97
C ILE A 69 -7.26 -12.08 8.00
N TYR A 70 -6.87 -11.51 9.14
CA TYR A 70 -6.42 -12.31 10.27
C TYR A 70 -7.63 -12.99 10.93
N ALA A 71 -7.55 -14.31 11.11
CA ALA A 71 -8.57 -15.14 11.74
C ALA A 71 -7.95 -16.00 12.85
N GLU A 72 -8.77 -16.53 13.76
CA GLU A 72 -8.30 -17.51 14.75
C GLU A 72 -7.69 -18.75 14.06
N PRO A 73 -6.61 -19.36 14.59
CA PRO A 73 -5.89 -19.05 15.82
C PRO A 73 -4.67 -18.13 15.63
N PHE A 74 -4.63 -17.25 14.60
CA PHE A 74 -3.42 -16.51 14.21
C PHE A 74 -2.67 -15.85 15.38
N CYS A 75 -3.39 -15.22 16.32
CA CYS A 75 -2.75 -14.53 17.43
C CYS A 75 -1.97 -15.44 18.38
N LYS A 76 -2.37 -16.72 18.52
CA LYS A 76 -1.65 -17.72 19.32
C LYS A 76 -0.29 -18.07 18.73
N ASP A 77 -0.17 -18.01 17.40
CA ASP A 77 1.02 -18.42 16.65
C ASP A 77 1.82 -17.23 16.07
N SER A 78 1.39 -15.99 16.37
CA SER A 78 1.94 -14.77 15.77
C SER A 78 3.28 -14.31 16.34
N GLY A 79 3.68 -14.85 17.49
CA GLY A 79 4.83 -14.37 18.29
C GLY A 79 4.55 -13.08 19.08
N ILE A 80 3.31 -12.54 19.03
CA ILE A 80 2.89 -11.42 19.87
C ILE A 80 2.49 -12.00 21.24
N SER A 81 3.11 -11.51 22.31
CA SER A 81 3.07 -12.13 23.64
C SER A 81 1.70 -12.18 24.32
N ASN A 82 0.71 -11.45 23.80
CA ASN A 82 -0.63 -11.41 24.37
C ASN A 82 -1.71 -11.38 23.27
N ASP A 83 -2.76 -12.17 23.48
CA ASP A 83 -3.85 -12.36 22.52
C ASP A 83 -4.65 -11.07 22.28
N GLU A 84 -4.97 -10.30 23.33
CA GLU A 84 -5.71 -9.04 23.19
C GLU A 84 -4.86 -7.94 22.57
N SER A 85 -3.56 -7.87 22.89
CA SER A 85 -2.67 -6.93 22.22
C SER A 85 -2.50 -7.28 20.74
N CYS A 86 -2.44 -8.57 20.40
CA CYS A 86 -2.45 -9.04 19.02
C CYS A 86 -3.74 -8.65 18.30
N LYS A 87 -4.91 -8.98 18.87
CA LYS A 87 -6.22 -8.64 18.29
C LYS A 87 -6.35 -7.15 18.03
N THR A 88 -5.97 -6.29 18.99
CA THR A 88 -5.95 -4.84 18.78
C THR A 88 -4.99 -4.46 17.65
N ARG A 89 -3.73 -4.89 17.69
CA ARG A 89 -2.72 -4.57 16.66
C ARG A 89 -3.13 -5.02 15.25
N ARG A 90 -3.87 -6.13 15.13
CA ARG A 90 -4.37 -6.70 13.87
C ARG A 90 -5.72 -6.14 13.41
N GLY A 91 -6.30 -5.20 14.16
CA GLY A 91 -7.54 -4.54 13.77
C GLY A 91 -8.76 -5.41 13.97
N GLY A 92 -8.71 -6.34 14.93
CA GLY A 92 -9.69 -7.39 15.12
C GLY A 92 -9.21 -8.71 14.50
N ILE A 93 -9.86 -9.79 14.92
CA ILE A 93 -9.64 -11.14 14.40
C ILE A 93 -11.00 -11.68 13.98
N PHE A 94 -11.08 -12.21 12.76
CA PHE A 94 -12.28 -12.83 12.24
C PHE A 94 -12.50 -14.22 12.86
N ASP A 95 -13.73 -14.50 13.25
CA ASP A 95 -14.17 -15.79 13.76
C ASP A 95 -15.03 -16.50 12.71
N GLU A 96 -14.41 -17.45 12.00
CA GLU A 96 -15.04 -18.19 10.91
C GLU A 96 -16.32 -18.92 11.36
N GLU A 97 -16.33 -19.46 12.58
CA GLU A 97 -17.45 -20.26 13.12
C GLU A 97 -18.69 -19.42 13.41
N LYS A 98 -18.52 -18.10 13.61
CA LYS A 98 -19.61 -17.17 13.87
C LYS A 98 -20.28 -16.64 12.61
N SER A 99 -19.73 -16.89 11.42
CA SER A 99 -20.33 -16.45 10.16
C SER A 99 -21.06 -17.59 9.45
N THR A 100 -22.37 -17.46 9.32
CA THR A 100 -23.23 -18.40 8.58
C THR A 100 -23.09 -18.32 7.06
N SER A 101 -22.50 -17.24 6.54
CA SER A 101 -22.21 -17.06 5.12
C SER A 101 -20.77 -17.43 4.73
N PHE A 102 -19.93 -17.77 5.71
CA PHE A 102 -18.54 -18.14 5.48
C PHE A 102 -18.43 -19.42 4.66
N GLN A 103 -17.60 -19.38 3.64
CA GLN A 103 -17.24 -20.53 2.83
C GLN A 103 -15.73 -20.59 2.66
N GLY A 104 -15.10 -21.52 3.38
CA GLY A 104 -13.67 -21.79 3.26
C GLY A 104 -13.31 -22.42 1.92
N ALA A 105 -12.11 -22.09 1.44
CA ALA A 105 -11.49 -22.63 0.24
C ALA A 105 -10.05 -23.04 0.54
N ARG A 106 -9.53 -23.98 -0.26
CA ARG A 106 -8.16 -24.50 -0.09
C ARG A 106 -7.10 -23.40 -0.11
N ASP A 107 -7.27 -22.40 -0.96
CA ASP A 107 -6.35 -21.29 -1.17
C ASP A 107 -7.11 -20.09 -1.73
N ILE A 108 -6.47 -18.92 -1.73
CA ILE A 108 -7.07 -17.67 -2.21
C ILE A 108 -7.49 -17.74 -3.69
N VAL A 109 -6.80 -18.53 -4.51
CA VAL A 109 -7.12 -18.68 -5.93
C VAL A 109 -8.42 -19.47 -6.11
N LYS A 110 -8.63 -20.50 -5.30
CA LYS A 110 -9.88 -21.27 -5.28
C LYS A 110 -11.06 -20.48 -4.72
N ALA A 111 -10.82 -19.52 -3.83
CA ALA A 111 -11.84 -18.56 -3.42
C ALA A 111 -12.21 -17.55 -4.53
N GLY A 112 -11.38 -17.39 -5.57
CA GLY A 112 -11.60 -16.43 -6.66
C GLY A 112 -10.72 -15.18 -6.56
N GLY A 113 -9.71 -15.19 -5.71
CA GLY A 113 -8.70 -14.14 -5.61
C GLY A 113 -7.64 -14.19 -6.71
N SER A 114 -6.71 -13.24 -6.66
CA SER A 114 -5.57 -13.13 -7.56
C SER A 114 -4.57 -14.27 -7.33
N PRO A 115 -4.10 -14.95 -8.40
CA PRO A 115 -3.10 -16.02 -8.30
C PRO A 115 -1.70 -15.51 -8.02
N ASN A 116 -1.48 -14.20 -8.04
CA ASN A 116 -0.19 -13.58 -7.82
C ASN A 116 -0.33 -12.42 -6.84
N GLU A 117 0.59 -12.34 -5.90
CA GLU A 117 0.94 -11.11 -5.22
C GLU A 117 2.08 -10.41 -5.93
N THR A 118 2.25 -9.13 -5.63
CA THR A 118 3.40 -8.37 -6.09
C THR A 118 4.63 -8.84 -5.31
N VAL A 119 5.55 -9.53 -5.99
CA VAL A 119 6.74 -10.09 -5.36
C VAL A 119 7.97 -9.41 -5.93
N PHE A 120 8.46 -8.39 -5.20
CA PHE A 120 9.73 -7.73 -5.46
C PHE A 120 10.63 -7.84 -4.22
N LYS A 121 11.94 -8.02 -4.44
CA LYS A 121 12.97 -8.22 -3.39
C LYS A 121 13.19 -6.99 -2.47
N GLY A 122 12.38 -6.75 -1.46
CA GLY A 122 12.56 -5.58 -0.58
C GLY A 122 11.23 -5.13 0.02
N GLY A 123 10.13 -5.57 -0.58
CA GLY A 123 8.85 -5.63 0.10
C GLY A 123 8.83 -6.76 1.12
N GLN A 124 7.73 -6.86 1.87
CA GLN A 124 7.58 -7.81 2.95
C GLN A 124 7.83 -9.26 2.47
N TYR A 125 8.86 -9.91 3.02
CA TYR A 125 9.39 -11.18 2.50
C TYR A 125 8.35 -12.30 2.40
N GLY A 126 7.42 -12.38 3.35
CA GLY A 126 6.39 -13.42 3.37
C GLY A 126 5.26 -13.23 2.35
N VAL A 127 5.14 -12.05 1.72
CA VAL A 127 4.11 -11.78 0.70
C VAL A 127 4.16 -12.79 -0.44
N ARG A 128 5.37 -13.19 -0.85
CA ARG A 128 5.58 -14.19 -1.92
C ARG A 128 5.03 -15.58 -1.60
N ASN A 129 4.86 -15.88 -0.32
CA ASN A 129 4.41 -17.18 0.15
C ASN A 129 2.91 -17.18 0.44
N LEU A 130 2.30 -16.01 0.71
CA LEU A 130 0.89 -15.89 1.09
C LEU A 130 -0.05 -16.69 0.20
N VAL A 131 0.02 -16.53 -1.13
CA VAL A 131 -0.86 -17.25 -2.08
C VAL A 131 -0.75 -18.77 -1.94
N LYS A 132 0.40 -19.29 -1.53
CA LYS A 132 0.66 -20.73 -1.42
C LYS A 132 0.42 -21.27 -0.01
N SER A 133 0.62 -20.46 1.02
CA SER A 133 0.59 -20.90 2.42
C SER A 133 -0.71 -20.58 3.15
N ALA A 134 -1.42 -19.54 2.73
CA ALA A 134 -2.67 -19.12 3.35
C ALA A 134 -3.87 -19.89 2.77
N ASN A 135 -4.90 -20.03 3.60
CA ASN A 135 -6.20 -20.51 3.16
C ASN A 135 -6.92 -19.41 2.36
N GLY A 136 -7.92 -19.79 1.57
CA GLY A 136 -8.84 -18.84 0.96
C GLY A 136 -10.21 -18.94 1.61
N ALA A 137 -11.02 -17.90 1.48
CA ALA A 137 -12.41 -17.91 1.85
C ALA A 137 -13.22 -16.92 1.01
N VAL A 138 -14.53 -17.13 0.95
CA VAL A 138 -15.49 -16.12 0.50
C VAL A 138 -16.50 -15.86 1.61
N ASP A 139 -16.89 -14.60 1.75
CA ASP A 139 -17.94 -14.18 2.68
C ASP A 139 -18.51 -12.80 2.27
N THR A 140 -19.54 -12.32 2.96
CA THR A 140 -20.07 -10.96 2.79
C THR A 140 -19.08 -9.94 3.34
N PHE A 141 -18.74 -8.92 2.54
CA PHE A 141 -17.73 -7.93 2.90
C PHE A 141 -18.22 -6.51 2.62
N ASN A 142 -18.06 -5.63 3.62
CA ASN A 142 -18.39 -4.22 3.53
C ASN A 142 -17.28 -3.37 4.16
N LEU A 143 -16.87 -2.32 3.44
CA LEU A 143 -16.09 -1.22 4.04
C LEU A 143 -17.02 -0.05 4.28
N GLU A 144 -16.86 0.65 5.40
CA GLU A 144 -17.65 1.84 5.68
C GLU A 144 -17.48 2.87 4.54
N GLY A 145 -18.59 3.36 3.98
CA GLY A 145 -18.57 4.25 2.82
C GLY A 145 -18.44 3.56 1.45
N SER A 146 -18.46 2.23 1.41
CA SER A 146 -18.50 1.41 0.19
C SER A 146 -19.82 0.62 0.08
N ALA A 147 -20.06 0.04 -1.10
CA ALA A 147 -21.10 -0.96 -1.31
C ALA A 147 -20.72 -2.32 -0.71
N ASP A 148 -21.75 -3.09 -0.35
CA ASP A 148 -21.63 -4.50 0.04
C ASP A 148 -21.16 -5.35 -1.14
N LEU A 149 -20.27 -6.30 -0.85
CA LEU A 149 -19.81 -7.32 -1.77
C LEU A 149 -20.18 -8.69 -1.20
N ASP A 150 -21.11 -9.35 -1.87
CA ASP A 150 -21.43 -10.76 -1.60
C ASP A 150 -20.33 -11.66 -2.18
N ASP A 151 -20.07 -12.80 -1.52
CA ASP A 151 -19.08 -13.80 -1.93
C ASP A 151 -17.68 -13.18 -2.24
N PHE A 152 -17.25 -12.20 -1.45
CA PHE A 152 -15.98 -11.53 -1.66
C PHE A 152 -14.80 -12.44 -1.27
N PRO A 153 -13.84 -12.69 -2.17
CA PRO A 153 -12.68 -13.53 -1.85
C PRO A 153 -11.66 -12.80 -0.99
N PHE A 154 -11.23 -13.45 0.08
CA PHE A 154 -10.12 -13.00 0.91
C PHE A 154 -9.25 -14.18 1.36
N GLY A 155 -7.99 -13.89 1.65
CA GLY A 155 -7.05 -14.89 2.15
C GLY A 155 -6.93 -14.85 3.67
N ILE A 156 -6.63 -16.00 4.27
CA ILE A 156 -6.47 -16.15 5.72
C ILE A 156 -5.04 -16.65 5.99
N PRO A 157 -4.11 -15.79 6.43
CA PRO A 157 -2.76 -16.19 6.76
C PRO A 157 -2.76 -17.21 7.90
N THR A 158 -2.12 -18.35 7.67
CA THR A 158 -2.02 -19.47 8.63
C THR A 158 -0.71 -19.44 9.44
N SER A 159 0.20 -18.52 9.12
CA SER A 159 1.48 -18.34 9.77
C SER A 159 1.98 -16.90 9.63
N LYS A 160 3.00 -16.54 10.42
CA LYS A 160 3.67 -15.24 10.31
C LYS A 160 4.25 -15.06 8.90
N TRP A 161 3.81 -14.00 8.23
CA TRP A 161 4.25 -13.62 6.88
C TRP A 161 4.84 -12.20 6.85
N ASP A 162 4.48 -11.40 7.84
CA ASP A 162 5.07 -10.10 8.06
C ASP A 162 6.22 -10.16 9.08
N ASP A 163 6.80 -9.02 9.39
CA ASP A 163 7.82 -8.85 10.43
C ASP A 163 7.24 -8.83 11.86
N SER A 164 5.92 -9.00 12.04
CA SER A 164 5.11 -8.76 13.25
C SER A 164 4.90 -7.29 13.63
N TYR A 165 5.45 -6.33 12.88
CA TYR A 165 5.29 -4.89 13.16
C TYR A 165 4.25 -4.24 12.25
N SER A 166 3.95 -4.85 11.10
CA SER A 166 2.79 -4.49 10.30
C SER A 166 1.51 -4.53 11.13
N THR A 167 0.63 -3.54 10.91
CA THR A 167 -0.62 -3.37 11.67
C THR A 167 -1.82 -3.60 10.77
N LEU A 168 -2.91 -4.08 11.39
CA LEU A 168 -4.21 -4.31 10.76
C LEU A 168 -4.23 -5.39 9.67
N SER A 169 -5.41 -5.92 9.37
CA SER A 169 -5.63 -6.75 8.18
C SER A 169 -5.41 -5.92 6.90
N PRO A 170 -4.59 -6.37 5.93
CA PRO A 170 -4.32 -5.57 4.74
C PRO A 170 -5.45 -5.62 3.70
N LEU A 171 -5.89 -4.45 3.26
CA LEU A 171 -6.76 -4.26 2.10
C LEU A 171 -5.91 -4.18 0.83
N GLY A 172 -6.01 -5.16 -0.05
CA GLY A 172 -5.23 -5.20 -1.28
C GLY A 172 -5.67 -4.15 -2.31
N LEU A 173 -4.78 -3.20 -2.62
CA LEU A 173 -4.98 -2.12 -3.60
C LEU A 173 -3.93 -2.14 -4.72
N GLY A 174 -3.24 -3.26 -4.91
CA GLY A 174 -2.26 -3.51 -5.97
C GLY A 174 -2.84 -3.49 -7.38
N ARG A 175 -1.95 -3.64 -8.36
CA ARG A 175 -2.26 -3.51 -9.80
C ARG A 175 -3.36 -4.47 -10.28
N ASN A 176 -3.47 -5.62 -9.63
CA ASN A 176 -4.53 -6.61 -9.85
C ASN A 176 -5.40 -6.80 -8.61
N SER A 177 -5.70 -5.72 -7.89
CA SER A 177 -6.56 -5.73 -6.71
C SER A 177 -7.89 -6.42 -6.99
N THR A 178 -8.13 -7.50 -6.26
CA THR A 178 -9.41 -8.23 -6.23
C THR A 178 -10.55 -7.33 -5.80
N TYR A 179 -10.33 -6.46 -4.82
CA TYR A 179 -11.31 -5.50 -4.32
C TYR A 179 -11.69 -4.45 -5.37
N LEU A 180 -10.72 -3.78 -5.98
CA LEU A 180 -11.00 -2.77 -7.03
C LEU A 180 -11.64 -3.42 -8.26
N ASN A 181 -11.20 -4.64 -8.63
CA ASN A 181 -11.80 -5.40 -9.72
C ASN A 181 -13.27 -5.77 -9.41
N ALA A 182 -13.58 -6.18 -8.17
CA ALA A 182 -14.94 -6.52 -7.75
C ALA A 182 -15.86 -5.30 -7.80
N LEU A 183 -15.42 -4.16 -7.25
CA LEU A 183 -16.18 -2.91 -7.30
C LEU A 183 -16.44 -2.43 -8.73
N ARG A 184 -15.42 -2.50 -9.60
CA ARG A 184 -15.57 -2.12 -11.01
C ARG A 184 -16.55 -3.05 -11.73
N LYS A 185 -16.43 -4.37 -11.53
CA LYS A 185 -17.36 -5.36 -12.09
C LYS A 185 -18.79 -5.15 -11.62
N ALA A 186 -18.98 -4.71 -10.37
CA ALA A 186 -20.28 -4.36 -9.80
C ALA A 186 -20.79 -2.97 -10.21
N GLY A 187 -20.05 -2.22 -11.05
CA GLY A 187 -20.42 -0.88 -11.49
C GLY A 187 -20.40 0.17 -10.37
N LYS A 188 -19.68 -0.09 -9.27
CA LYS A 188 -19.60 0.80 -8.10
C LYS A 188 -18.52 1.86 -8.22
N ILE A 189 -17.52 1.61 -9.06
CA ILE A 189 -16.50 2.58 -9.47
C ILE A 189 -16.32 2.50 -10.98
N GLY A 190 -16.09 3.65 -11.63
CA GLY A 190 -15.87 3.71 -13.07
C GLY A 190 -14.48 3.23 -13.51
N THR A 191 -13.48 3.35 -12.64
CA THR A 191 -12.07 3.05 -12.91
C THR A 191 -11.37 2.50 -11.67
N ARG A 192 -10.26 1.78 -11.87
CA ARG A 192 -9.40 1.27 -10.78
C ARG A 192 -8.43 2.34 -10.29
N VAL A 193 -9.01 3.42 -9.78
CA VAL A 193 -8.31 4.52 -9.13
C VAL A 193 -8.54 4.45 -7.63
N TRP A 194 -7.50 4.74 -6.87
CA TRP A 194 -7.65 5.05 -5.45
C TRP A 194 -6.80 6.26 -5.09
N SER A 195 -7.29 7.06 -4.16
CA SER A 195 -6.58 8.22 -3.62
C SER A 195 -6.57 8.19 -2.10
N ILE A 196 -5.48 8.62 -1.48
CA ILE A 196 -5.33 8.60 -0.03
C ILE A 196 -4.80 9.92 0.52
N PHE A 197 -5.43 10.32 1.62
CA PHE A 197 -4.91 11.29 2.58
C PHE A 197 -4.99 10.63 3.95
N TRP A 198 -3.86 10.54 4.66
CA TRP A 198 -3.82 9.83 5.95
C TRP A 198 -4.56 10.56 7.07
N GLY A 199 -4.77 11.87 6.92
CA GLY A 199 -5.29 12.72 7.98
C GLY A 199 -4.16 13.37 8.79
N ARG A 200 -4.53 14.08 9.86
CA ARG A 200 -3.58 14.67 10.81
C ARG A 200 -3.86 14.18 12.22
N MET A 201 -2.79 13.72 12.86
CA MET A 201 -2.82 13.15 14.20
C MET A 201 -2.01 14.02 15.17
N TRP A 202 -2.16 13.78 16.47
CA TRP A 202 -1.38 14.44 17.53
C TRP A 202 -1.44 15.98 17.50
N ILE A 203 -2.56 16.50 17.05
CA ILE A 203 -2.93 17.91 17.11
C ILE A 203 -4.19 18.05 17.95
N LYS A 204 -4.47 19.28 18.42
CA LYS A 204 -5.61 19.57 19.29
C LYS A 204 -6.94 19.06 18.72
N GLU A 205 -7.13 19.24 17.41
CA GLU A 205 -8.29 18.76 16.67
C GLU A 205 -7.80 17.84 15.55
N PRO A 206 -7.68 16.53 15.80
CA PRO A 206 -7.30 15.57 14.78
C PRO A 206 -8.22 15.67 13.56
N LEU A 207 -7.64 15.42 12.40
CA LEU A 207 -8.34 15.39 11.12
C LEU A 207 -8.30 13.96 10.61
N ASP A 208 -9.46 13.36 10.42
CA ASP A 208 -9.54 12.04 9.80
C ASP A 208 -9.10 12.09 8.34
N GLY A 209 -8.52 10.97 7.92
CA GLY A 209 -8.11 10.75 6.55
C GLY A 209 -9.25 10.16 5.73
N SER A 210 -8.94 9.87 4.47
CA SER A 210 -9.87 9.18 3.58
C SER A 210 -9.11 8.39 2.52
N LEU A 211 -9.62 7.21 2.20
CA LEU A 211 -9.35 6.50 0.96
C LEU A 211 -10.52 6.74 0.01
N ILE A 212 -10.25 7.23 -1.20
CA ILE A 212 -11.27 7.53 -2.21
C ILE A 212 -11.10 6.56 -3.36
N LEU A 213 -12.16 5.88 -3.77
CA LEU A 213 -12.13 4.90 -4.87
C LEU A 213 -12.83 5.48 -6.09
N GLY A 214 -12.25 5.33 -7.27
CA GLY A 214 -12.78 5.87 -8.53
C GLY A 214 -12.60 7.38 -8.72
N GLY A 215 -11.85 8.06 -7.84
CA GLY A 215 -11.67 9.50 -7.89
C GLY A 215 -10.70 10.05 -6.85
N TYR A 216 -10.74 11.37 -6.66
CA TYR A 216 -9.98 12.10 -5.63
C TYR A 216 -10.78 13.26 -5.04
N ASP A 217 -10.31 13.86 -3.94
CA ASP A 217 -10.90 15.05 -3.31
C ASP A 217 -10.07 16.29 -3.63
N GLU A 218 -10.58 17.15 -4.50
CA GLU A 218 -9.87 18.36 -4.93
C GLU A 218 -9.70 19.39 -3.80
N LYS A 219 -10.48 19.30 -2.71
CA LYS A 219 -10.29 20.16 -1.53
C LYS A 219 -9.10 19.74 -0.69
N LYS A 220 -8.60 18.51 -0.87
CA LYS A 220 -7.45 17.96 -0.13
C LYS A 220 -6.13 18.15 -0.83
N VAL A 221 -6.09 18.79 -2.00
CA VAL A 221 -4.86 19.07 -2.74
C VAL A 221 -4.58 20.58 -2.79
N ALA A 222 -3.30 20.95 -2.87
CA ALA A 222 -2.87 22.33 -3.02
C ALA A 222 -1.67 22.44 -3.96
N GLY A 223 -1.61 23.54 -4.72
CA GLY A 223 -0.48 23.87 -5.58
C GLY A 223 -0.33 22.97 -6.80
N ALA A 224 0.89 22.94 -7.34
CA ALA A 224 1.26 22.10 -8.46
C ALA A 224 1.25 20.61 -8.09
N ASN A 225 1.08 19.76 -9.09
CA ASN A 225 1.13 18.30 -8.95
C ASN A 225 2.28 17.68 -9.71
N TYR A 226 2.63 16.48 -9.29
CA TYR A 226 3.59 15.61 -9.95
C TYR A 226 2.91 14.31 -10.34
N THR A 227 2.84 14.02 -11.64
CA THR A 227 2.32 12.75 -12.16
C THR A 227 3.46 11.98 -12.82
N ALA A 228 3.57 10.69 -12.51
CA ALA A 228 4.58 9.82 -13.06
C ALA A 228 4.03 8.42 -13.34
N PRO A 229 4.67 7.64 -14.23
CA PRO A 229 4.30 6.25 -14.46
C PRO A 229 4.56 5.39 -13.21
N LEU A 230 3.75 4.34 -13.05
CA LEU A 230 4.03 3.27 -12.12
C LEU A 230 5.19 2.43 -12.66
N VAL A 231 6.35 2.54 -12.04
CA VAL A 231 7.57 1.83 -12.43
C VAL A 231 7.91 0.79 -11.37
N TYR A 232 7.47 -0.43 -11.63
CA TYR A 232 7.81 -1.58 -10.80
C TYR A 232 9.23 -2.05 -11.11
N GLY A 233 10.02 -2.31 -10.07
CA GLY A 233 11.39 -2.79 -10.21
C GLY A 233 11.70 -3.89 -9.19
N ASP A 234 12.35 -4.95 -9.68
CA ASP A 234 13.07 -5.92 -8.84
C ASP A 234 14.32 -5.25 -8.24
N PHE A 235 14.69 -5.65 -7.02
CA PHE A 235 15.82 -5.05 -6.32
C PHE A 235 17.13 -5.76 -6.61
N ASP A 236 18.03 -5.07 -7.30
CA ASP A 236 19.47 -5.26 -7.14
C ASP A 236 20.07 -3.91 -6.71
N GLY A 237 19.90 -3.56 -5.43
CA GLY A 237 20.39 -2.32 -4.81
C GLY A 237 19.28 -1.31 -4.47
N SER A 238 19.67 -0.05 -4.24
CA SER A 238 18.82 1.05 -3.74
C SER A 238 17.72 1.54 -4.68
N ASP A 239 17.61 1.01 -5.89
CA ASP A 239 16.82 1.60 -6.98
C ASP A 239 15.44 0.95 -7.20
N GLY A 240 15.11 -0.11 -6.46
CA GLY A 240 13.82 -0.80 -6.60
C GLY A 240 12.64 -0.06 -5.96
N CYS A 241 11.42 -0.36 -6.41
CA CYS A 241 10.19 0.14 -5.77
C CYS A 241 9.02 -0.81 -6.04
N TRP A 242 8.58 -1.54 -5.00
CA TRP A 242 7.58 -2.60 -5.16
C TRP A 242 6.16 -2.07 -5.37
N THR A 243 5.85 -0.89 -4.85
CA THR A 243 4.55 -0.24 -5.09
C THR A 243 4.45 0.37 -6.49
N GLY A 244 5.60 0.52 -7.18
CA GLY A 244 5.72 1.21 -8.45
C GLY A 244 5.71 2.74 -8.35
N MET A 245 5.48 3.30 -7.15
CA MET A 245 5.37 4.74 -6.91
C MET A 245 6.73 5.35 -6.58
N LYS A 246 7.57 5.46 -7.61
CA LYS A 246 8.96 5.93 -7.48
C LYS A 246 9.07 7.44 -7.62
N VAL A 247 9.76 8.07 -6.67
CA VAL A 247 10.09 9.51 -6.71
C VAL A 247 11.59 9.72 -6.53
N THR A 248 12.12 10.82 -7.09
CA THR A 248 13.49 11.25 -6.82
C THR A 248 13.46 12.51 -5.98
N LEU A 249 14.04 12.45 -4.80
CA LEU A 249 14.27 13.60 -3.94
C LEU A 249 15.63 14.21 -4.27
N THR A 250 15.63 15.54 -4.43
CA THR A 250 16.85 16.34 -4.58
C THR A 250 17.30 16.94 -3.25
N ASP A 251 16.39 17.06 -2.28
CA ASP A 251 16.71 17.57 -0.95
C ASP A 251 15.63 17.18 0.07
N ILE A 252 16.04 17.08 1.34
CA ILE A 252 15.14 17.13 2.49
C ILE A 252 15.71 18.20 3.41
N GLN A 253 14.91 19.24 3.68
CA GLN A 253 15.33 20.37 4.49
C GLN A 253 14.64 20.37 5.84
N ILE A 254 15.43 20.54 6.90
CA ILE A 254 14.93 20.93 8.21
C ILE A 254 14.60 22.43 8.16
N ASN A 255 13.33 22.77 8.38
CA ASN A 255 12.83 24.14 8.37
C ASN A 255 12.57 24.62 9.80
N TYR A 256 13.52 25.37 10.35
CA TYR A 256 13.38 25.95 11.69
C TYR A 256 12.40 27.13 11.69
N LEU A 257 11.73 27.37 12.83
CA LEU A 257 10.81 28.50 13.01
C LEU A 257 11.46 29.88 12.74
N GLY A 258 12.78 29.99 12.92
CA GLY A 258 13.55 31.20 12.63
C GLY A 258 13.81 31.47 11.13
N GLY A 259 13.29 30.63 10.23
CA GLY A 259 13.45 30.77 8.78
C GLY A 259 14.71 30.12 8.20
N THR A 260 15.59 29.58 9.05
CA THR A 260 16.75 28.80 8.60
C THR A 260 16.30 27.46 8.04
N ASN A 261 16.73 27.17 6.81
CA ASN A 261 16.54 25.88 6.17
C ASN A 261 17.89 25.19 6.00
N VAL A 262 18.00 23.95 6.48
CA VAL A 262 19.25 23.18 6.41
C VAL A 262 18.96 21.84 5.75
N SER A 263 19.70 21.54 4.67
CA SER A 263 19.63 20.26 3.98
C SER A 263 20.26 19.14 4.82
N ILE A 264 19.61 17.97 4.84
CA ILE A 264 20.19 16.74 5.40
C ILE A 264 20.91 15.90 4.33
N PHE A 265 20.90 16.33 3.07
CA PHE A 265 21.50 15.57 1.98
C PHE A 265 23.02 15.66 2.03
N PRO A 266 23.72 14.52 1.88
CA PRO A 266 25.12 14.55 1.48
C PRO A 266 25.31 15.38 0.19
N LYS A 267 26.46 16.03 0.05
CA LYS A 267 26.69 16.92 -1.09
C LYS A 267 26.66 16.16 -2.41
N GLY A 268 25.88 16.67 -3.37
CA GLY A 268 25.85 16.15 -4.74
C GLY A 268 25.11 14.82 -4.89
N THR A 269 24.31 14.40 -3.91
CA THR A 269 23.51 13.19 -3.99
C THR A 269 22.04 13.49 -4.28
N THR A 270 21.34 12.49 -4.78
CA THR A 270 19.87 12.43 -4.85
C THR A 270 19.41 11.19 -4.11
N LEU A 271 18.15 11.13 -3.70
CA LEU A 271 17.59 9.96 -3.03
C LEU A 271 16.38 9.48 -3.81
N GLN A 272 16.45 8.27 -4.37
CA GLN A 272 15.28 7.63 -4.97
C GLN A 272 14.48 6.95 -3.87
N CYS A 273 13.19 7.25 -3.77
CA CYS A 273 12.32 6.69 -2.75
C CYS A 273 11.14 5.96 -3.38
N CYS A 274 10.71 4.88 -2.73
CA CYS A 274 9.42 4.26 -2.98
C CYS A 274 8.39 4.83 -2.01
N ILE A 275 7.21 5.19 -2.51
CA ILE A 275 6.10 5.59 -1.62
C ILE A 275 5.35 4.34 -1.19
N ASP A 276 5.15 4.17 0.11
CA ASP A 276 4.42 3.03 0.66
C ASP A 276 3.42 3.46 1.75
N PRO A 277 2.11 3.48 1.46
CA PRO A 277 1.07 3.78 2.45
C PRO A 277 0.99 2.77 3.61
N ALA A 278 1.49 1.55 3.45
CA ALA A 278 1.46 0.53 4.49
C ALA A 278 2.62 0.68 5.49
N ASN A 279 3.76 1.21 5.05
CA ASN A 279 4.91 1.45 5.92
C ASN A 279 4.56 2.45 7.04
N HIS A 280 4.92 2.13 8.29
CA HIS A 280 4.50 2.88 9.48
C HIS A 280 5.40 4.07 9.83
N LEU A 281 6.41 4.40 9.03
CA LEU A 281 7.28 5.55 9.27
C LEU A 281 6.99 6.71 8.31
N LEU A 282 7.64 7.86 8.53
CA LEU A 282 7.67 8.96 7.57
C LEU A 282 8.74 8.69 6.51
N LEU A 283 9.95 8.33 6.94
CA LEU A 283 11.11 8.18 6.09
C LEU A 283 11.99 7.03 6.58
N GLU A 284 12.30 6.11 5.68
CA GLU A 284 13.42 5.18 5.81
C GLU A 284 14.48 5.60 4.79
N ALA A 285 15.71 5.87 5.23
CA ALA A 285 16.74 6.43 4.35
C ALA A 285 18.13 5.88 4.68
N PRO A 286 19.09 5.89 3.75
CA PRO A 286 20.42 5.39 4.01
C PRO A 286 21.08 6.14 5.16
N THR A 287 21.87 5.43 5.97
CA THR A 287 22.52 5.96 7.18
C THR A 287 23.15 7.36 7.04
N PRO A 288 23.82 7.75 5.93
CA PRO A 288 24.36 9.10 5.80
C PRO A 288 23.33 10.24 5.90
N TYR A 289 22.11 10.03 5.40
CA TYR A 289 21.04 11.03 5.45
C TYR A 289 20.50 11.18 6.88
N VAL A 290 20.32 10.04 7.56
CA VAL A 290 19.82 9.99 8.94
C VAL A 290 20.84 10.58 9.91
N ARG A 291 22.13 10.24 9.76
CA ARG A 291 23.21 10.84 10.57
C ARG A 291 23.33 12.35 10.37
N ASN A 292 23.12 12.85 9.16
CA ASN A 292 23.07 14.29 8.91
C ASN A 292 21.88 14.93 9.63
N PHE A 293 20.69 14.31 9.57
CA PHE A 293 19.52 14.76 10.32
C PHE A 293 19.81 14.82 11.83
N GLU A 294 20.38 13.78 12.42
CA GLU A 294 20.74 13.72 13.85
C GLU A 294 21.78 14.80 14.20
N SER A 295 22.82 14.96 13.36
CA SER A 295 23.87 15.95 13.55
C SER A 295 23.33 17.39 13.51
N ILE A 296 22.49 17.72 12.52
CA ILE A 296 21.93 19.07 12.34
C ILE A 296 20.87 19.36 13.41
N SER A 297 19.98 18.41 13.68
CA SER A 297 18.97 18.55 14.74
C SER A 297 19.62 18.61 16.11
N GLY A 298 20.79 17.98 16.28
CA GLY A 298 21.50 17.79 17.54
C GLY A 298 20.65 17.08 18.59
N LEU A 299 19.76 16.19 18.14
CA LEU A 299 18.98 15.29 18.99
C LEU A 299 19.86 14.11 19.42
N LYS A 300 19.54 13.53 20.57
CA LYS A 300 20.22 12.33 21.09
C LYS A 300 19.32 11.13 20.92
N THR A 301 19.57 10.37 19.87
CA THR A 301 18.76 9.24 19.39
C THR A 301 19.48 7.93 19.68
N ASN A 302 19.65 7.62 20.96
CA ASN A 302 20.43 6.45 21.40
C ASN A 302 19.64 5.13 21.34
N TYR A 303 18.36 5.19 20.96
CA TYR A 303 17.44 4.05 21.00
C TYR A 303 16.47 4.12 19.83
N SER A 304 15.93 2.96 19.47
CA SER A 304 14.80 2.83 18.54
C SER A 304 13.53 2.45 19.30
N SER A 305 12.38 2.90 18.79
CA SER A 305 11.08 2.56 19.36
C SER A 305 10.72 1.10 19.14
N SER A 306 10.19 0.46 20.18
CA SER A 306 9.63 -0.89 20.13
C SER A 306 8.10 -0.91 20.07
N GLY A 307 7.47 0.27 19.97
CA GLY A 307 6.01 0.45 20.00
C GLY A 307 5.34 0.15 18.66
N LEU A 308 4.23 0.84 18.39
CA LEU A 308 3.54 0.77 17.09
C LEU A 308 4.37 1.35 15.93
N HIS A 309 5.31 2.23 16.23
CA HIS A 309 6.24 2.84 15.27
C HIS A 309 7.59 2.15 15.35
N TRP A 310 7.60 0.84 15.10
CA TRP A 310 8.79 0.01 15.25
C TRP A 310 10.00 0.61 14.51
N ASN A 311 11.16 0.58 15.15
CA ASN A 311 12.43 1.07 14.64
C ASN A 311 12.51 2.59 14.38
N ALA A 312 11.48 3.39 14.71
CA ALA A 312 11.59 4.84 14.71
C ALA A 312 12.70 5.29 15.67
N LEU A 313 13.53 6.27 15.28
CA LEU A 313 14.50 6.87 16.20
C LEU A 313 13.77 7.43 17.43
N GLN A 314 14.37 7.32 18.62
CA GLN A 314 13.74 7.79 19.86
C GLN A 314 14.64 8.78 20.61
N THR A 315 14.05 9.88 21.06
CA THR A 315 14.74 10.94 21.83
C THR A 315 14.01 11.25 23.13
N GLY A 316 14.76 11.75 24.12
CA GLY A 316 14.21 12.34 25.34
C GLY A 316 13.61 13.74 25.12
N LEU A 317 13.15 14.36 26.21
CA LEU A 317 12.61 15.72 26.23
C LEU A 317 13.64 16.80 26.59
N ASP A 318 14.91 16.43 26.72
CA ASP A 318 16.01 17.34 27.11
C ASP A 318 16.24 18.45 26.09
N LYS A 319 15.87 18.21 24.83
CA LYS A 319 15.94 19.21 23.75
C LYS A 319 14.60 19.31 23.02
N GLN A 320 14.06 20.51 22.93
CA GLN A 320 12.92 20.77 22.05
C GLN A 320 13.41 20.93 20.61
N PHE A 321 12.91 20.06 19.73
CA PHE A 321 13.13 20.18 18.29
C PHE A 321 11.80 20.51 17.60
N LEU A 322 11.66 21.79 17.26
CA LEU A 322 10.47 22.34 16.61
C LEU A 322 10.84 22.81 15.20
N ALA A 323 10.86 21.86 14.28
CA ALA A 323 11.14 22.12 12.88
C ALA A 323 10.27 21.26 11.98
N ASP A 324 9.85 21.81 10.85
CA ASP A 324 9.18 21.02 9.82
C ASP A 324 10.23 20.37 8.91
N LEU A 325 9.80 19.38 8.12
CA LEU A 325 10.62 18.81 7.06
C LEU A 325 9.99 19.14 5.70
N THR A 326 10.77 19.74 4.80
CA THR A 326 10.34 19.92 3.40
C THR A 326 11.11 18.96 2.50
N PHE A 327 10.38 18.07 1.86
CA PHE A 327 10.85 17.14 0.83
C PHE A 327 10.77 17.83 -0.53
N HIS A 328 11.90 17.97 -1.20
CA HIS A 328 11.99 18.56 -2.54
C HIS A 328 12.19 17.45 -3.56
N LEU A 329 11.23 17.30 -4.48
CA LEU A 329 11.31 16.37 -5.59
C LEU A 329 12.03 17.04 -6.77
N ASP A 330 12.66 16.22 -7.61
CA ASP A 330 13.30 16.66 -8.87
C ASP A 330 12.33 17.37 -9.84
N SER A 331 11.05 17.03 -9.78
CA SER A 331 9.95 17.71 -10.49
C SER A 331 9.69 19.15 -10.03
N GLY A 332 10.30 19.59 -8.92
CA GLY A 332 10.05 20.86 -8.28
C GLY A 332 8.87 20.86 -7.29
N LEU A 333 8.13 19.76 -7.18
CA LEU A 333 7.12 19.59 -6.12
C LEU A 333 7.79 19.61 -4.74
N LYS A 334 7.18 20.34 -3.80
CA LYS A 334 7.64 20.44 -2.42
C LYS A 334 6.55 19.97 -1.49
N ILE A 335 6.89 19.02 -0.62
CA ILE A 335 5.98 18.51 0.41
C ILE A 335 6.52 18.91 1.78
N ARG A 336 5.79 19.75 2.51
CA ARG A 336 6.16 20.18 3.86
C ARG A 336 5.37 19.39 4.91
N VAL A 337 6.07 18.54 5.64
CA VAL A 337 5.55 17.74 6.75
C VAL A 337 5.75 18.51 8.07
N PRO A 338 4.65 18.84 8.79
CA PRO A 338 4.76 19.53 10.06
C PRO A 338 5.45 18.70 11.15
N ASN A 339 6.18 19.35 12.05
CA ASN A 339 6.88 18.70 13.17
C ASN A 339 6.02 17.67 13.94
N ASN A 340 4.79 18.05 14.27
CA ASN A 340 3.86 17.22 15.05
C ASN A 340 3.30 16.00 14.30
N GLN A 341 3.65 15.80 13.03
CA GLN A 341 3.28 14.60 12.27
C GLN A 341 4.40 13.55 12.21
N TYR A 342 5.61 13.87 12.68
CA TYR A 342 6.73 12.93 12.70
C TYR A 342 7.56 12.94 14.00
N MET A 343 7.39 13.95 14.86
CA MET A 343 7.95 14.00 16.20
C MET A 343 6.81 13.82 17.20
N ILE A 344 6.58 12.58 17.62
CA ILE A 344 5.34 12.18 18.29
C ILE A 344 5.63 11.53 19.65
N PRO A 345 4.70 11.53 20.61
CA PRO A 345 4.80 10.65 21.77
C PRO A 345 4.91 9.18 21.34
N THR A 346 5.64 8.37 22.09
CA THR A 346 5.72 6.93 21.83
C THR A 346 4.35 6.29 22.07
N VAL A 347 3.86 5.51 21.11
CA VAL A 347 2.54 4.85 21.18
C VAL A 347 2.74 3.34 21.13
N ASP A 348 2.03 2.60 21.97
CA ASP A 348 2.04 1.13 21.99
C ASP A 348 0.65 0.55 22.32
N ILE A 349 0.51 -0.77 22.26
CA ILE A 349 -0.65 -1.53 22.72
C ILE A 349 -0.22 -2.37 23.92
N ALA A 350 -0.81 -2.10 25.08
CA ALA A 350 -0.57 -2.85 26.30
C ALA A 350 -1.10 -4.29 26.21
N SER A 351 -0.67 -5.14 27.13
CA SER A 351 -1.09 -6.55 27.23
C SER A 351 -2.59 -6.75 27.50
N ASN A 352 -3.35 -5.72 27.82
CA ASN A 352 -4.81 -5.81 27.90
C ASN A 352 -5.51 -5.39 26.60
N GLY A 353 -4.76 -5.07 25.54
CA GLY A 353 -5.28 -4.59 24.26
C GLY A 353 -5.53 -3.07 24.20
N SER A 354 -5.31 -2.31 25.28
CA SER A 354 -5.49 -0.85 25.26
C SER A 354 -4.30 -0.11 24.66
N ARG A 355 -4.55 0.96 23.91
CA ARG A 355 -3.52 1.87 23.38
C ARG A 355 -2.94 2.71 24.51
N THR A 356 -1.63 2.69 24.65
CA THR A 356 -0.87 3.49 25.60
C THR A 356 -0.06 4.57 24.89
N THR A 357 0.27 5.62 25.62
CA THR A 357 1.08 6.73 25.11
C THR A 357 2.06 7.16 26.18
N ASP A 358 3.36 7.02 25.89
CA ASP A 358 4.43 7.52 26.75
C ASP A 358 4.85 8.92 26.28
N THR A 359 4.49 9.92 27.07
CA THR A 359 4.84 11.31 26.79
C THR A 359 6.21 11.72 27.31
N SER A 360 6.93 10.84 28.01
CA SER A 360 8.30 11.10 28.52
C SER A 360 9.38 10.96 27.45
N LYS A 361 9.03 10.37 26.30
CA LYS A 361 9.88 10.18 25.14
C LYS A 361 9.18 10.66 23.87
N ARG A 362 9.95 10.80 22.80
CA ARG A 362 9.43 11.06 21.46
C ARG A 362 9.99 10.06 20.47
N ASP A 363 9.10 9.50 19.68
CA ASP A 363 9.46 8.78 18.47
C ASP A 363 9.57 9.81 17.34
N ILE A 364 10.70 9.77 16.65
CA ILE A 364 10.97 10.46 15.42
C ILE A 364 10.72 9.43 14.33
N LEU A 365 9.70 9.61 13.50
CA LEU A 365 9.26 8.62 12.51
C LEU A 365 10.22 8.49 11.31
N ILE A 366 11.51 8.51 11.58
CA ILE A 366 12.62 8.37 10.64
C ILE A 366 13.46 7.21 11.15
N THR A 367 14.01 6.40 10.25
CA THR A 367 15.02 5.39 10.59
C THR A 367 16.03 5.24 9.48
N ASP A 368 17.17 4.61 9.77
CA ASP A 368 18.14 4.25 8.77
C ASP A 368 17.97 2.82 8.25
N ILE A 369 18.42 2.64 7.01
CA ILE A 369 18.44 1.38 6.27
C ILE A 369 19.79 1.23 5.59
N GLU A 370 20.17 0.00 5.24
CA GLU A 370 21.47 -0.30 4.63
C GLU A 370 21.31 -0.60 3.14
N ASP A 371 20.70 -1.74 2.81
CA ASP A 371 20.59 -2.27 1.44
C ASP A 371 19.14 -2.23 0.90
N GLU A 372 18.20 -1.76 1.72
CA GLU A 372 16.79 -1.57 1.35
C GLU A 372 16.58 -0.27 0.54
N PRO A 373 15.51 -0.17 -0.28
CA PRO A 373 15.17 1.12 -0.87
C PRO A 373 14.78 2.11 0.21
N PRO A 374 15.10 3.39 -0.01
CA PRO A 374 14.50 4.46 0.76
C PRO A 374 12.98 4.48 0.59
N ILE A 375 12.25 4.68 1.70
CA ILE A 375 10.78 4.65 1.73
C ILE A 375 10.24 5.99 2.21
N LEU A 376 9.20 6.48 1.54
CA LEU A 376 8.30 7.49 2.07
C LEU A 376 7.02 6.80 2.54
N GLY A 377 6.91 6.59 3.85
CA GLY A 377 5.86 5.79 4.45
C GLY A 377 4.56 6.57 4.69
N ARG A 378 3.63 5.98 5.44
CA ARG A 378 2.28 6.55 5.64
C ARG A 378 2.29 7.96 6.22
N TYR A 379 3.27 8.29 7.06
CA TYR A 379 3.30 9.60 7.72
C TYR A 379 3.69 10.73 6.77
N PHE A 380 4.31 10.42 5.63
CA PHE A 380 4.45 11.35 4.52
C PHE A 380 3.07 11.79 3.98
N LEU A 381 2.10 10.88 3.98
CA LEU A 381 0.73 11.10 3.50
C LEU A 381 -0.16 11.88 4.49
N THR A 382 0.40 12.35 5.62
CA THR A 382 -0.22 13.40 6.46
C THR A 382 -0.07 14.79 5.85
N ALA A 383 0.88 14.93 4.91
CA ALA A 383 1.21 16.18 4.23
C ALA A 383 1.24 16.04 2.70
N ALA A 384 1.26 14.83 2.16
CA ALA A 384 1.05 14.56 0.74
C ALA A 384 -0.34 13.96 0.50
N TYR A 385 -0.93 14.30 -0.66
CA TYR A 385 -2.11 13.63 -1.19
C TYR A 385 -1.67 12.77 -2.37
N LEU A 386 -2.00 11.48 -2.34
CA LEU A 386 -1.59 10.51 -3.36
C LEU A 386 -2.82 10.00 -4.10
N MET A 387 -2.76 9.96 -5.42
CA MET A 387 -3.71 9.25 -6.28
C MET A 387 -2.96 8.21 -7.11
N VAL A 388 -3.47 7.00 -7.18
CA VAL A 388 -2.95 5.91 -8.02
C VAL A 388 -4.02 5.52 -9.02
N ASN A 389 -3.66 5.52 -10.31
CA ASN A 389 -4.53 5.05 -11.39
C ASN A 389 -3.91 3.81 -12.04
N HIS A 390 -4.43 2.64 -11.70
CA HIS A 390 -3.99 1.37 -12.28
C HIS A 390 -4.39 1.19 -13.74
N ASP A 391 -5.47 1.83 -14.19
CA ASP A 391 -5.92 1.77 -15.58
C ASP A 391 -5.03 2.61 -16.50
N ALA A 392 -4.51 3.74 -16.02
CA ALA A 392 -3.56 4.58 -16.74
C ALA A 392 -2.09 4.19 -16.49
N GLY A 393 -1.83 3.36 -15.47
CA GLY A 393 -0.47 2.98 -15.09
C GLY A 393 0.34 4.15 -14.51
N THR A 394 -0.30 5.07 -13.79
CA THR A 394 0.33 6.28 -13.24
C THR A 394 -0.04 6.51 -11.78
N PHE A 395 0.75 7.33 -11.09
CA PHE A 395 0.38 7.93 -9.82
C PHE A 395 0.56 9.45 -9.89
N THR A 396 -0.17 10.18 -9.05
CA THR A 396 -0.07 11.63 -8.92
C THR A 396 0.05 12.04 -7.46
N LEU A 397 0.92 13.01 -7.19
CA LEU A 397 1.17 13.59 -5.87
C LEU A 397 0.88 15.09 -5.85
N TRP A 398 0.38 15.54 -4.72
CA TRP A 398 0.22 16.96 -4.38
C TRP A 398 0.69 17.20 -2.95
N GLN A 399 0.98 18.46 -2.63
CA GLN A 399 0.89 18.92 -1.24
C GLN A 399 -0.55 18.76 -0.77
N ALA A 400 -0.75 18.11 0.38
CA ALA A 400 -2.06 17.97 0.97
C ALA A 400 -2.52 19.31 1.58
N ASN A 401 -3.78 19.64 1.35
CA ASN A 401 -4.52 20.67 2.04
C ASN A 401 -5.33 20.04 3.18
N ALA A 402 -4.90 20.26 4.42
CA ALA A 402 -5.54 19.67 5.60
C ALA A 402 -6.82 20.43 5.97
N THR A 403 -7.91 20.13 5.26
CA THR A 403 -9.24 20.72 5.46
C THR A 403 -10.31 19.66 5.67
N ARG A 404 -11.37 20.01 6.39
CA ARG A 404 -12.60 19.20 6.50
C ARG A 404 -13.49 19.34 5.27
N GLU A 405 -13.29 20.38 4.45
CA GLU A 405 -14.00 20.54 3.18
C GLU A 405 -13.75 19.37 2.24
N ARG A 406 -14.74 19.07 1.39
CA ARG A 406 -14.68 17.97 0.43
C ARG A 406 -15.33 18.38 -0.88
N SER A 407 -14.69 18.04 -1.99
CA SER A 407 -15.27 18.09 -3.33
C SER A 407 -14.69 16.94 -4.15
N LEU A 408 -15.54 16.00 -4.54
CA LEU A 408 -15.10 14.77 -5.19
C LEU A 408 -15.01 14.96 -6.70
N VAL A 409 -13.88 14.56 -7.27
CA VAL A 409 -13.67 14.54 -8.72
C VAL A 409 -13.63 13.10 -9.20
N ARG A 410 -14.48 12.78 -10.17
CA ARG A 410 -14.51 11.48 -10.84
C ARG A 410 -13.29 11.34 -11.74
N VAL A 411 -12.69 10.17 -11.71
CA VAL A 411 -11.67 9.78 -12.67
C VAL A 411 -12.25 8.70 -13.59
N PHE A 412 -11.97 8.80 -14.88
CA PHE A 412 -12.40 7.83 -15.89
C PHE A 412 -11.18 7.14 -16.50
N ASP A 413 -11.33 5.88 -16.89
CA ASP A 413 -10.41 5.30 -17.87
C ASP A 413 -10.65 5.93 -19.26
N GLU A 414 -9.71 5.78 -20.20
CA GLU A 414 -9.83 6.40 -21.53
C GLU A 414 -11.08 5.96 -22.30
N GLU A 415 -11.49 4.69 -22.17
CA GLU A 415 -12.65 4.15 -22.87
C GLU A 415 -13.94 4.74 -22.30
N THR A 416 -14.05 4.78 -20.98
CA THR A 416 -15.17 5.37 -20.25
C THR A 416 -15.23 6.89 -20.50
N GLY A 417 -14.10 7.59 -20.47
CA GLY A 417 -14.04 9.03 -20.74
C GLY A 417 -14.59 9.40 -22.12
N LYS A 418 -14.30 8.61 -23.16
CA LYS A 418 -14.86 8.79 -24.51
C LYS A 418 -16.37 8.50 -24.59
N LYS A 419 -16.89 7.63 -23.74
CA LYS A 419 -18.34 7.32 -23.67
C LYS A 419 -19.11 8.34 -22.84
N CYS A 420 -18.44 9.00 -21.89
CA CYS A 420 -19.03 9.90 -20.91
C CYS A 420 -18.72 11.39 -21.21
N GLU A 421 -18.61 11.78 -22.49
CA GLU A 421 -18.23 13.15 -22.91
C GLU A 421 -19.10 14.28 -22.31
N ASN A 422 -20.32 13.96 -21.84
CA ASN A 422 -21.24 14.90 -21.20
C ASN A 422 -21.16 14.94 -19.66
N THR A 423 -20.26 14.16 -19.04
CA THR A 423 -20.17 14.02 -17.58
C THR A 423 -18.96 14.79 -17.03
N THR A 424 -19.12 15.44 -15.88
CA THR A 424 -18.01 16.08 -15.15
C THR A 424 -17.08 15.01 -14.56
N GLY A 425 -15.87 14.93 -15.11
CA GLY A 425 -14.77 14.08 -14.62
C GLY A 425 -13.53 14.21 -15.51
N VAL A 426 -12.43 13.58 -15.10
CA VAL A 426 -11.14 13.66 -15.80
C VAL A 426 -10.58 12.26 -16.09
N THR A 427 -9.83 12.06 -17.16
CA THR A 427 -9.12 10.79 -17.38
C THR A 427 -7.87 10.69 -16.52
N GLN A 428 -7.13 11.79 -16.47
CA GLN A 428 -6.02 12.06 -15.57
C GLN A 428 -6.00 13.55 -15.26
N PRO A 429 -5.69 13.96 -14.02
CA PRO A 429 -5.32 15.33 -13.72
C PRO A 429 -4.15 15.75 -14.60
N SER A 430 -4.23 16.92 -15.22
CA SER A 430 -3.11 17.44 -16.00
C SER A 430 -1.91 17.65 -15.07
N ALA A 431 -0.76 17.08 -15.43
CA ALA A 431 0.47 17.31 -14.70
C ALA A 431 0.90 18.76 -14.90
N SER A 432 1.23 19.44 -13.80
CA SER A 432 1.80 20.79 -13.79
C SER A 432 3.26 20.77 -14.23
N TYR A 433 3.88 19.58 -14.19
CA TYR A 433 5.24 19.31 -14.63
C TYR A 433 5.22 18.22 -15.71
N ALA A 434 5.63 18.58 -16.93
CA ALA A 434 6.01 17.62 -17.94
C ALA A 434 7.53 17.43 -17.83
N GLY A 435 7.98 16.30 -17.30
CA GLY A 435 9.40 15.94 -17.33
C GLY A 435 9.93 15.89 -18.77
N PRO A 436 11.27 15.85 -18.97
CA PRO A 436 11.84 15.87 -20.31
C PRO A 436 11.34 14.64 -21.09
N ALA A 437 10.72 14.91 -22.23
CA ALA A 437 10.29 13.89 -23.18
C ALA A 437 11.50 13.00 -23.53
N SER A 438 11.28 11.68 -23.60
CA SER A 438 12.26 10.79 -24.19
C SER A 438 12.49 11.20 -25.65
N GLU A 439 13.62 11.87 -25.91
CA GLU A 439 14.04 12.25 -27.26
C GLU A 439 14.33 10.98 -28.07
N SER A 440 13.40 10.60 -28.96
CA SER A 440 13.76 9.80 -30.12
C SER A 440 14.46 10.73 -31.10
N SER A 441 15.78 10.57 -31.23
CA SER A 441 16.60 11.27 -32.20
C SER A 441 16.19 10.92 -33.64
N GLY A 442 15.79 11.94 -34.39
CA GLY A 442 15.59 11.92 -35.84
C GLY A 442 15.78 13.34 -36.37
N PRO A 443 16.59 13.57 -37.41
CA PRO A 443 17.28 14.84 -37.60
C PRO A 443 16.40 15.94 -38.19
N ASP A 444 16.75 17.16 -37.77
CA ASP A 444 16.30 18.46 -38.26
C ASP A 444 16.14 18.58 -39.77
N ARG A 445 15.07 19.27 -40.18
CA ARG A 445 15.14 20.41 -41.13
C ARG A 445 13.83 21.21 -41.16
N GLY A 446 13.88 22.38 -40.53
CA GLY A 446 13.51 23.67 -41.14
C GLY A 446 12.03 23.99 -41.42
N SER A 447 11.49 24.85 -40.54
CA SER A 447 10.72 26.09 -40.81
C SER A 447 9.56 26.07 -41.82
N GLY A 448 8.35 26.42 -41.34
CA GLY A 448 7.28 26.97 -42.17
C GLY A 448 5.89 26.82 -41.57
N SER A 449 5.38 27.89 -40.97
CA SER A 449 3.99 28.06 -40.55
C SER A 449 2.99 27.90 -41.71
N ASN A 450 1.91 27.14 -41.52
CA ASN A 450 0.53 27.67 -41.61
C ASN A 450 -0.53 26.57 -41.47
N SER A 451 -1.66 27.03 -40.95
CA SER A 451 -2.96 26.38 -40.79
C SER A 451 -3.52 25.72 -42.06
N GLY A 452 -4.16 24.57 -41.89
CA GLY A 452 -5.01 23.97 -42.93
C GLY A 452 -5.58 22.63 -42.48
N SER A 453 -6.91 22.56 -42.34
CA SER A 453 -7.70 21.34 -42.10
C SER A 453 -7.38 20.24 -43.12
N PRO A 454 -7.49 18.95 -42.75
CA PRO A 454 -7.24 17.85 -43.68
C PRO A 454 -8.46 17.58 -44.57
N SER A 455 -8.30 17.76 -45.89
CA SER A 455 -9.20 17.17 -46.89
C SER A 455 -8.74 15.76 -47.24
N GLY A 456 -9.70 14.85 -47.37
CA GLY A 456 -9.46 13.45 -47.66
C GLY A 456 -8.95 13.13 -49.07
N ALA A 457 -8.85 11.82 -49.28
CA ALA A 457 -8.56 11.08 -50.51
C ALA A 457 -7.07 10.79 -50.80
N VAL A 458 -6.58 9.66 -50.26
CA VAL A 458 -5.85 8.64 -51.06
C VAL A 458 -6.19 7.25 -50.49
N ILE A 459 -7.25 6.64 -51.04
CA ILE A 459 -7.48 5.18 -50.99
C ILE A 459 -7.10 4.66 -52.37
N GLY A 460 -6.22 3.66 -52.44
CA GLY A 460 -5.80 3.07 -53.71
C GLY A 460 -4.87 1.86 -53.62
N GLY A 461 -5.39 0.73 -53.12
CA GLY A 461 -5.06 -0.61 -53.65
C GLY A 461 -3.94 -1.42 -53.00
N ALA A 462 -4.31 -2.52 -52.32
CA ALA A 462 -3.87 -3.89 -52.62
C ALA A 462 -4.51 -4.92 -51.67
N VAL A 463 -5.73 -5.37 -51.98
CA VAL A 463 -6.36 -6.57 -51.39
C VAL A 463 -6.00 -7.77 -52.27
N VAL A 464 -4.85 -8.42 -52.02
CA VAL A 464 -4.55 -9.83 -52.43
C VAL A 464 -3.57 -10.54 -51.46
N GLY A 465 -2.91 -9.85 -50.51
CA GLY A 465 -1.89 -10.48 -49.65
C GLY A 465 -2.38 -11.23 -48.38
N ALA A 466 -3.67 -11.21 -48.06
CA ALA A 466 -4.15 -11.57 -46.72
C ALA A 466 -4.17 -13.08 -46.41
N VAL A 467 -4.26 -13.96 -47.42
CA VAL A 467 -4.36 -15.41 -47.17
C VAL A 467 -2.99 -16.06 -46.96
N ALA A 468 -1.95 -15.61 -47.67
CA ALA A 468 -0.58 -16.12 -47.49
C ALA A 468 0.04 -15.67 -46.16
N GLY A 469 -0.24 -14.44 -45.72
CA GLY A 469 0.26 -13.91 -44.44
C GLY A 469 -0.30 -14.65 -43.23
N ALA A 470 -1.59 -15.00 -43.24
CA ALA A 470 -2.22 -15.72 -42.13
C ALA A 470 -1.66 -17.15 -41.96
N VAL A 471 -1.35 -17.84 -43.06
CA VAL A 471 -0.76 -19.19 -43.03
C VAL A 471 0.67 -19.15 -42.49
N LEU A 472 1.47 -18.16 -42.87
CA LEU A 472 2.85 -18.01 -42.36
C LEU A 472 2.89 -17.63 -40.87
N ILE A 473 1.96 -16.78 -40.42
CA ILE A 473 1.82 -16.45 -38.99
C ILE A 473 1.36 -17.68 -38.19
N GLY A 474 0.39 -18.44 -38.72
CA GLY A 474 -0.07 -19.68 -38.09
C GLY A 474 1.03 -20.73 -37.96
N LEU A 475 1.82 -20.94 -39.01
CA LEU A 475 2.96 -21.87 -38.97
C LEU A 475 4.06 -21.40 -38.02
N GLY A 476 4.33 -20.09 -37.96
CA GLY A 476 5.29 -19.50 -37.01
C GLY A 476 4.90 -19.69 -35.55
N ILE A 477 3.63 -19.46 -35.22
CA ILE A 477 3.10 -19.66 -33.85
C ILE A 477 3.15 -21.15 -33.49
N THR A 478 2.76 -22.04 -34.41
CA THR A 478 2.76 -23.49 -34.16
C THR A 478 4.18 -24.02 -33.93
N TYR A 479 5.15 -23.57 -34.73
CA TYR A 479 6.57 -23.92 -34.56
C TYR A 479 7.13 -23.40 -33.22
N PHE A 480 6.80 -22.17 -32.81
CA PHE A 480 7.23 -21.60 -31.54
C PHE A 480 6.69 -22.37 -30.33
N LEU A 481 5.43 -22.80 -30.37
CA LEU A 481 4.81 -23.59 -29.30
C LEU A 481 5.41 -24.99 -29.18
N ILE A 482 5.76 -25.64 -30.30
CA ILE A 482 6.46 -26.94 -30.31
C ILE A 482 7.88 -26.79 -29.74
N ARG A 483 8.58 -25.69 -30.05
CA ARG A 483 9.93 -25.43 -29.53
C ARG A 483 9.91 -25.15 -28.02
N ARG A 484 8.86 -24.50 -27.50
CA ARG A 484 8.71 -24.23 -26.06
C ARG A 484 8.46 -25.50 -25.24
N LYS A 485 7.76 -26.49 -25.82
CA LYS A 485 7.56 -27.81 -25.18
C LYS A 485 8.82 -28.70 -25.14
N ARG A 486 9.88 -28.36 -25.87
CA ARG A 486 11.16 -29.10 -25.87
C ARG A 486 12.24 -28.54 -24.94
N LYS A 487 11.94 -27.52 -24.13
CA LYS A 487 12.89 -26.92 -23.17
C LYS A 487 12.40 -26.92 -21.70
N ALA A 488 11.35 -27.66 -21.38
CA ALA A 488 10.99 -27.94 -20.00
C ALA A 488 11.63 -29.28 -19.62
N ASP A 489 12.91 -29.24 -19.23
CA ASP A 489 13.58 -30.19 -18.33
C ASP A 489 15.04 -29.76 -18.16
N THR A 490 15.26 -28.75 -17.31
CA THR A 490 16.54 -28.57 -16.62
C THR A 490 16.24 -27.90 -15.28
N TYR A 491 15.96 -28.73 -14.29
CA TYR A 491 15.80 -28.36 -12.90
C TYR A 491 17.18 -27.95 -12.36
N TYR A 492 17.41 -26.65 -12.13
CA TYR A 492 18.58 -26.21 -11.37
C TYR A 492 18.25 -26.30 -9.88
N PHE A 493 18.71 -27.39 -9.27
CA PHE A 493 18.75 -27.61 -7.84
C PHE A 493 19.97 -26.88 -7.27
N TYR A 494 19.75 -25.86 -6.44
CA TYR A 494 20.77 -25.34 -5.53
C TYR A 494 20.22 -25.45 -4.11
N PRO A 495 20.92 -26.14 -3.18
CA PRO A 495 20.40 -26.48 -1.87
C PRO A 495 20.30 -25.25 -0.96
N ALA A 496 19.27 -25.30 -0.13
CA ALA A 496 18.81 -24.24 0.75
C ALA A 496 19.74 -23.95 1.92
N HIS A 497 19.70 -22.68 2.33
CA HIS A 497 20.20 -22.13 3.60
C HIS A 497 19.30 -22.55 4.78
N GLU A 498 18.89 -23.83 4.82
CA GLU A 498 17.94 -24.42 5.76
C GLU A 498 18.59 -24.77 7.11
N GLU A 499 19.91 -24.61 7.24
CA GLU A 499 20.65 -24.97 8.45
C GLU A 499 20.66 -23.90 9.55
N LEU A 500 20.35 -22.63 9.25
CA LEU A 500 20.31 -21.58 10.29
C LEU A 500 19.03 -21.61 11.13
N GLN A 501 17.92 -22.15 10.63
CA GLN A 501 16.70 -22.31 11.44
C GLN A 501 16.67 -23.58 12.29
N ARG A 502 17.60 -24.53 12.07
CA ARG A 502 17.69 -25.77 12.86
C ARG A 502 18.60 -25.62 14.09
N ALA A 503 19.51 -24.64 14.10
CA ALA A 503 20.41 -24.41 15.23
C ALA A 503 19.70 -23.80 16.46
N ASP A 504 18.66 -22.99 16.27
CA ASP A 504 17.98 -22.29 17.37
C ASP A 504 16.94 -23.14 18.13
N ILE A 505 16.64 -24.36 17.66
CA ILE A 505 15.59 -25.22 18.27
C ILE A 505 16.19 -26.23 19.29
N TYR A 506 17.50 -26.47 19.27
CA TYR A 506 18.12 -27.49 20.14
C TYR A 506 18.73 -26.97 21.45
N GLU A 507 18.75 -25.67 21.71
CA GLU A 507 19.45 -25.10 22.87
C GLU A 507 18.56 -24.66 24.04
N MET A 508 17.28 -25.06 24.07
CA MET A 508 16.36 -24.72 25.17
C MET A 508 15.89 -25.87 26.07
N ASP A 509 16.43 -27.09 25.90
CA ASP A 509 16.18 -28.20 26.84
C ASP A 509 17.46 -28.60 27.60
N GLY A 510 17.77 -27.81 28.64
CA GLY A 510 18.87 -28.07 29.57
C GLY A 510 18.42 -27.92 31.02
N ASN A 511 17.67 -28.91 31.52
CA ASN A 511 17.32 -29.03 32.94
C ASN A 511 18.49 -29.64 33.73
N PRO A 512 19.06 -28.99 34.77
CA PRO A 512 20.02 -29.63 35.65
C PRO A 512 19.30 -30.15 36.91
N ARG A 513 19.00 -31.46 36.91
CA ARG A 513 18.93 -32.26 38.14
C ARG A 513 20.15 -33.16 38.20
N GLY A 514 20.96 -32.98 39.23
CA GLY A 514 22.09 -33.84 39.53
C GLY A 514 22.36 -33.79 41.03
N ASP A 515 21.66 -34.65 41.76
CA ASP A 515 22.11 -35.14 43.06
C ASP A 515 23.10 -36.27 42.77
N ASP A 516 24.34 -36.19 43.25
CA ASP A 516 24.75 -36.88 44.48
C ASP A 516 26.28 -36.85 44.71
N GLU A 517 26.59 -36.65 45.99
CA GLU A 517 27.74 -37.15 46.76
C GLU A 517 29.09 -37.43 46.05
N SER A 518 30.16 -36.79 46.55
CA SER A 518 30.94 -37.43 47.61
C SER A 518 32.25 -36.70 48.04
N TYR A 519 32.55 -36.87 49.33
CA TYR A 519 33.84 -36.89 50.03
C TYR A 519 34.65 -35.60 50.34
N MET A 520 34.45 -35.19 51.60
CA MET A 520 35.43 -35.11 52.69
C MET A 520 36.43 -33.93 52.83
N LYS A 521 36.17 -33.22 53.94
CA LYS A 521 37.06 -32.92 55.09
C LYS A 521 37.94 -31.66 55.13
N ALA A 522 37.89 -31.12 56.36
CA ALA A 522 38.79 -30.20 57.07
C ALA A 522 38.45 -28.71 56.88
N GLY A 523 38.17 -27.90 57.89
CA GLY A 523 38.24 -28.06 59.34
C GLY A 523 38.69 -26.73 59.96
N ILE A 524 38.16 -26.40 61.15
CA ILE A 524 38.69 -25.40 62.12
C ILE A 524 38.46 -23.93 61.66
N ARG A 525 37.80 -23.02 62.40
CA ARG A 525 37.48 -22.88 63.83
C ARG A 525 36.22 -22.03 63.97
#